data_AF-A0A4W6F8H2-F1
#
_entry.id   AF-A0A4W6F8H2-F1
#
_cell.length_a   1.000
_cell.length_b   1.000
_cell.length_c   1.000
_cell.angle_alpha   90.00
_cell.angle_beta   90.00
_cell.angle_gamma   90.00
#
_symmetry.space_group_name_H-M   'P 1'
#
loop_
_entity.id
_entity.type
_entity.pdbx_description
1 polymer ?
#
loop_
_entity_poly.entity_id
_entity_poly.type
_entity_poly.pdbx_seq_one_letter_code
_entity_poly.pdbx_strand_id
1 'polypeptide(L)' 'MALVFAPLRGETQRLFCQLAQQAGLCVSQHQQYDAQVWDVHLKMQREGKEAYDENIHYPLLITLTKRPQPVSHSQ' A
#
# COMPACT_ATOMS: atom_id res chain seq x y z
N MET A 1 1.09 7.16 -12.85
CA MET A 1 1.01 6.06 -11.88
C MET A 1 2.01 6.36 -10.79
N ALA A 2 1.66 6.11 -9.53
CA ALA A 2 2.59 6.18 -8.41
C ALA A 2 2.61 4.85 -7.65
N LEU A 3 3.78 4.49 -7.14
CA LEU A 3 4.00 3.33 -6.27
C LEU A 3 4.47 3.86 -4.92
N VAL A 4 3.80 3.43 -3.85
CA VAL A 4 4.12 3.83 -2.48
C VAL A 4 4.37 2.58 -1.65
N PHE A 5 5.49 2.56 -0.93
CA PHE A 5 5.80 1.53 0.05
C PHE A 5 5.69 2.14 1.45
N ALA A 6 4.74 1.65 2.24
CA ALA A 6 4.54 2.15 3.59
C ALA A 6 3.97 1.06 4.51
N PRO A 7 4.42 0.96 5.77
CA PRO A 7 3.75 0.13 6.76
C PRO A 7 2.42 0.78 7.17
N LEU A 8 1.57 0.02 7.87
CA LEU A 8 0.28 0.51 8.36
C LEU A 8 0.46 1.74 9.26
N ARG A 9 1.39 1.61 10.20
CA ARG A 9 1.77 2.57 11.24
C ARG A 9 0.52 3.13 11.92
N GLY A 10 -0.22 2.21 12.55
CA GLY A 10 -1.57 2.44 13.01
C GLY A 10 -2.49 2.73 11.81
N GLU A 11 -3.19 3.86 11.86
CA GLU A 11 -4.21 4.21 10.87
C GLU A 11 -3.70 5.11 9.74
N THR A 12 -2.42 5.53 9.78
CA THR A 12 -1.90 6.57 8.87
C THR A 12 -1.92 6.13 7.41
N GLN A 13 -1.54 4.90 7.11
CA GLN A 13 -1.57 4.36 5.75
C GLN A 13 -3.01 4.21 5.23
N ARG A 14 -3.94 3.78 6.10
CA ARG A 14 -5.36 3.71 5.76
C ARG A 14 -5.92 5.09 5.45
N LEU A 15 -5.61 6.08 6.28
CA LEU A 15 -6.02 7.48 6.06
C LEU A 15 -5.45 8.04 4.76
N PHE A 16 -4.18 7.76 4.45
CA PHE A 16 -3.58 8.12 3.17
C PHE A 16 -4.37 7.54 1.98
N CYS A 17 -4.73 6.26 2.03
CA CYS A 17 -5.52 5.61 0.98
C CYS A 17 -6.91 6.25 0.84
N GLN A 18 -7.57 6.58 1.95
CA GLN A 18 -8.87 7.27 1.93
C GLN A 18 -8.78 8.65 1.29
N LEU A 19 -7.77 9.44 1.65
CA LEU A 19 -7.54 10.76 1.06
C LEU A 19 -7.24 10.66 -0.44
N ALA A 20 -6.45 9.67 -0.87
CA ALA A 20 -6.17 9.42 -2.28
C ALA A 20 -7.45 9.06 -3.07
N GLN A 21 -8.33 8.23 -2.50
CA GLN A 21 -9.62 7.89 -3.10
C GLN A 21 -10.54 9.12 -3.22
N GLN A 22 -10.59 9.95 -2.17
CA GLN A 22 -11.35 11.21 -2.16
C GLN A 22 -10.82 12.20 -3.21
N ALA A 23 -9.51 12.22 -3.45
CA ALA A 23 -8.87 13.00 -4.51
C ALA A 23 -9.10 12.44 -5.93
N GLY A 24 -9.92 11.39 -6.07
CA GLY A 24 -10.28 10.81 -7.36
C GLY A 24 -9.26 9.83 -7.93
N LEU A 25 -8.32 9.35 -7.12
CA LEU A 25 -7.39 8.29 -7.52
C LEU A 25 -8.03 6.90 -7.32
N CYS A 26 -7.59 5.94 -8.13
CA CYS A 26 -7.77 4.53 -7.87
C CYS A 26 -6.62 4.04 -6.99
N VAL A 27 -6.95 3.27 -5.96
CA VAL A 27 -6.00 2.74 -4.97
C VAL A 27 -6.09 1.23 -4.96
N SER A 28 -4.95 0.55 -5.06
CA SER A 28 -4.85 -0.89 -4.81
C SER A 28 -3.70 -1.14 -3.85
N GLN A 29 -3.84 -2.15 -2.99
CA GLN A 29 -2.86 -2.51 -1.99
C GLN A 29 -2.47 -3.97 -2.17
N HIS A 30 -1.18 -4.24 -2.07
CA HIS A 30 -0.59 -5.56 -2.24
C HIS A 30 0.29 -5.85 -1.04
N GLN A 31 -0.05 -6.89 -0.30
CA GLN A 31 0.77 -7.37 0.80
C GLN A 31 1.97 -8.16 0.27
N GLN A 32 1.73 -9.09 -0.65
CA GLN A 32 2.76 -9.94 -1.25
C GLN A 32 3.13 -9.40 -2.64
N TYR A 33 4.03 -8.43 -2.70
CA TYR A 33 4.46 -7.80 -3.95
C TYR A 33 5.80 -8.33 -4.48
N ASP A 34 6.59 -8.95 -3.62
CA ASP A 34 7.86 -9.58 -3.97
C ASP A 34 8.09 -10.81 -3.09
N ALA A 35 8.50 -11.92 -3.71
CA ALA A 35 8.65 -13.20 -3.01
C ALA A 35 9.77 -13.15 -1.95
N GLN A 36 10.90 -12.51 -2.25
CA GLN A 36 12.03 -12.43 -1.33
C GLN A 36 11.68 -11.54 -0.14
N VAL A 37 11.00 -10.41 -0.37
CA VAL A 37 10.54 -9.54 0.71
C VAL A 37 9.53 -10.26 1.60
N TRP A 38 8.62 -11.04 1.01
CA TRP A 38 7.66 -11.85 1.75
C TRP A 38 8.33 -12.93 2.61
N ASP A 39 9.32 -13.63 2.06
CA ASP A 39 10.08 -14.64 2.80
C ASP A 39 10.81 -14.03 4.01
N VAL A 40 11.41 -12.85 3.85
CA VAL A 40 12.03 -12.11 4.96
C VAL A 40 10.99 -11.69 5.99
N HIS A 41 9.83 -11.18 5.57
CA HIS A 41 8.73 -10.84 6.47
C HIS A 41 8.28 -12.03 7.32
N LEU A 42 8.04 -13.19 6.69
CA LEU A 42 7.67 -14.42 7.38
C LEU A 42 8.77 -14.90 8.34
N LYS A 43 10.05 -14.76 7.95
CA LYS A 43 11.19 -15.06 8.82
C LYS A 43 11.18 -14.17 10.05
N MET A 44 11.07 -12.86 9.87
CA MET A 44 11.14 -11.89 10.96
C MET A 44 9.93 -11.97 11.90
N GLN A 45 8.73 -12.27 11.39
CA GLN A 45 7.57 -12.52 12.25
C GLN A 45 7.80 -13.63 13.28
N ARG A 46 8.64 -14.64 12.96
CA ARG A 46 8.98 -15.73 13.90
C ARG A 46 9.94 -15.31 15.02
N GLU A 47 10.68 -14.22 14.84
CA GLU A 47 11.60 -13.68 15.85
C GLU A 47 10.86 -12.90 16.96
N GLY A 48 9.55 -12.67 16.79
CA GLY A 48 8.68 -12.04 17.78
C GLY A 48 8.57 -10.51 17.64
N LYS A 49 7.55 -9.94 18.30
CA LYS A 49 7.16 -8.53 18.14
C LYS A 49 8.22 -7.51 18.58
N GLU A 50 9.05 -7.86 19.57
CA GLU A 50 10.14 -6.99 20.03
C GLU A 50 11.21 -6.78 18.94
N ALA A 51 11.43 -7.79 18.10
CA ALA A 51 12.35 -7.71 16.97
C ALA A 51 11.65 -7.21 15.69
N TYR A 52 10.38 -7.57 15.50
CA TYR A 52 9.63 -7.26 14.29
C TYR A 52 8.12 -7.09 14.54
N ASP A 53 7.68 -5.84 14.64
CA ASP A 53 6.27 -5.47 14.51
C ASP A 53 5.92 -5.08 13.07
N GLU A 54 5.08 -5.88 12.40
CA GLU A 54 4.62 -5.64 11.04
C GLU A 54 3.94 -4.28 10.85
N ASN A 55 3.31 -3.75 11.91
CA ASN A 55 2.63 -2.47 11.87
C ASN A 55 3.59 -1.31 11.60
N ILE A 56 4.86 -1.42 11.98
CA ILE A 56 5.87 -0.37 11.78
C ILE A 56 7.00 -0.79 10.84
N HIS A 57 7.18 -2.10 10.59
CA HIS A 57 8.30 -2.61 9.80
C HIS A 57 7.91 -3.19 8.44
N TYR A 58 6.70 -3.73 8.25
CA TYR A 58 6.35 -4.35 6.96
C TYR A 58 5.74 -3.33 6.00
N PRO A 59 6.41 -2.96 4.90
CA PRO A 59 5.81 -2.06 3.94
C PRO A 59 4.81 -2.82 3.08
N LEU A 60 3.61 -2.28 2.91
CA LEU A 60 2.67 -2.68 1.85
C LEU A 60 3.02 -1.93 0.57
N LEU A 61 2.83 -2.57 -0.58
CA LEU A 61 2.83 -1.86 -1.86
C LEU A 61 1.44 -1.27 -2.12
N ILE A 62 1.39 0.03 -2.35
CA ILE A 62 0.19 0.77 -2.71
C ILE A 62 0.37 1.34 -4.12
N THR A 63 -0.53 1.01 -5.03
CA THR A 63 -0.54 1.57 -6.38
C THR A 63 -1.60 2.65 -6.50
N LEU A 64 -1.22 3.81 -7.01
CA LEU A 64 -2.13 4.92 -7.29
C LEU A 64 -2.19 5.20 -8.79
N THR A 65 -3.39 5.20 -9.35
CA THR A 65 -3.64 5.57 -10.75
C THR A 65 -4.71 6.64 -10.85
N LYS A 66 -4.63 7.48 -11.89
CA LYS A 66 -5.73 8.39 -12.21
C LYS A 66 -6.91 7.54 -12.70
N ARG A 67 -8.14 7.89 -12.30
CA ARG A 67 -9.32 7.29 -12.94
C ARG A 67 -9.30 7.59 -14.44
N PRO A 68 -9.72 6.63 -15.29
CA PRO A 68 -10.00 6.94 -16.68
C PRO A 68 -11.04 8.06 -16.71
N GLN A 69 -10.71 9.18 -17.35
CA GLN A 69 -11.75 10.19 -17.61
C GLN A 69 -12.67 9.65 -18.70
N PRO A 70 -13.99 9.80 -18.57
CA PRO A 70 -14.88 9.61 -19.71
C PRO A 70 -14.41 10.53 -20.82
N VAL A 71 -14.15 9.98 -22.00
CA VAL A 71 -13.81 10.79 -23.17
C VAL A 71 -15.10 11.51 -23.57
N SER A 72 -15.21 12.79 -23.21
CA SER A 72 -16.32 13.62 -23.66
C SER A 72 -16.16 13.85 -25.17
N HIS A 73 -16.86 13.07 -25.99
CA HIS A 73 -17.07 13.39 -27.39
C HIS A 73 -18.08 14.54 -27.46
N SER A 74 -17.59 15.78 -27.41
CA SER A 74 -18.35 16.94 -27.87
C SER A 74 -18.27 16.97 -29.40
N GLN A 75 -19.38 16.58 -30.05
CA GLN A 75 -19.67 16.91 -31.45
C GLN A 75 -20.28 18.31 -31.53
#